data_AF-Q16H30-F1
#
_entry.id   AF-Q16H30-F1
#
_cell.length_a   1.000
_cell.length_b   1.000
_cell.length_c   1.000
_cell.angle_alpha   90.00
_cell.angle_beta   90.00
_cell.angle_gamma   90.00
#
_symmetry.space_group_name_H-M   'P 1'
#
loop_
_entity.id
_entity.type
_entity.pdbx_description
1 polymer ?
#
loop_
_entity_poly.entity_id
_entity_poly.type
_entity_poly.pdbx_seq_one_letter_code
_entity_poly.pdbx_strand_id
1 'polypeptide(L)'
;MGFSSALQGRAAHEALLNRQEAELKLLDTMKRCMIQKSKCDKEYAASLVAVTQQGLKIDRSDDLQGSHITRAWRTFMEELEHTAKQIKSNAEQLESVCLDKLAHLYQDKRRVRKQYQEEHTKIATKFSHVSILLCSRLPPVRYRIGIQCLECVFQICDEDKASVIR
;
A
#
# COMPACT_ATOMS: atom_id res chain seq x y z
N MET A 1 17.42 11.30 -12.96
CA MET A 1 17.91 10.02 -12.41
C MET A 1 16.74 9.05 -12.33
N GLY A 2 16.85 7.84 -12.87
CA GLY A 2 15.77 6.85 -12.90
C GLY A 2 16.30 5.46 -12.54
N PHE A 3 15.40 4.52 -12.23
CA PHE A 3 15.78 3.15 -11.86
C PHE A 3 16.70 2.49 -12.90
N SER A 4 16.50 2.79 -14.19
CA SER A 4 17.35 2.27 -15.27
C SER A 4 18.82 2.71 -15.19
N SER A 5 19.16 3.83 -14.56
CA SER A 5 20.55 4.29 -14.45
C SER A 5 21.18 4.03 -13.08
N ALA A 6 20.36 3.77 -12.04
CA ALA A 6 20.80 3.65 -10.65
C ALA A 6 20.63 2.24 -10.05
N LEU A 7 19.84 1.36 -10.69
CA LEU A 7 19.53 0.01 -10.22
C LEU A 7 19.89 -1.03 -11.29
N GLN A 8 21.19 -1.26 -11.48
CA GLN A 8 21.71 -2.32 -12.36
C GLN A 8 22.15 -3.54 -11.53
N GLY A 9 22.05 -4.73 -12.12
CA GLY A 9 22.52 -5.98 -11.51
C GLY A 9 21.56 -6.68 -10.54
N ARG A 10 22.01 -7.82 -10.00
CA ARG A 10 21.17 -8.73 -9.18
C ARG A 10 20.69 -8.08 -7.88
N ALA A 11 21.56 -7.38 -7.17
CA ALA A 11 21.21 -6.75 -5.89
C ALA A 11 20.11 -5.69 -6.07
N ALA A 12 20.19 -4.92 -7.17
CA ALA A 12 19.19 -3.95 -7.54
C ALA A 12 17.83 -4.59 -7.88
N HIS A 13 17.84 -5.71 -8.61
CA HIS A 13 16.64 -6.49 -8.87
C HIS A 13 15.98 -6.98 -7.58
N GLU A 14 16.74 -7.57 -6.66
CA GLU A 14 16.25 -8.06 -5.37
C GLU A 14 15.70 -6.93 -4.49
N ALA A 15 16.41 -5.79 -4.44
CA ALA A 15 15.95 -4.60 -3.73
C ALA A 15 14.60 -4.10 -4.26
N LEU A 16 14.42 -4.09 -5.59
CA LEU A 16 13.16 -3.68 -6.20
C LEU A 16 12.02 -4.66 -5.88
N LEU A 17 12.28 -5.97 -5.90
CA LEU A 17 11.27 -6.97 -5.51
C LEU A 17 10.87 -6.83 -4.04
N ASN A 18 11.84 -6.59 -3.15
CA ASN A 18 11.58 -6.35 -1.73
C ASN A 18 10.77 -5.08 -1.51
N ARG A 19 11.06 -4.01 -2.27
CA ARG A 19 10.28 -2.77 -2.24
C ARG A 19 8.84 -2.98 -2.69
N GLN A 20 8.62 -3.71 -3.78
CA GLN A 20 7.28 -4.03 -4.28
C GLN A 20 6.50 -4.91 -3.28
N GLU A 21 7.16 -5.86 -2.62
CA GLU A 21 6.57 -6.67 -1.56
C GLU A 21 6.16 -5.82 -0.35
N ALA A 22 7.01 -4.86 0.04
CA ALA A 22 6.68 -3.91 1.11
C ALA A 22 5.47 -3.03 0.76
N GLU A 23 5.29 -2.64 -0.51
CA GLU A 23 4.08 -1.92 -0.95
C GLU A 23 2.83 -2.76 -0.81
N LEU A 24 2.88 -4.04 -1.20
CA LEU A 24 1.73 -4.95 -1.04
C LEU A 24 1.35 -5.11 0.43
N LYS A 25 2.35 -5.30 1.32
CA LYS A 25 2.13 -5.38 2.77
C LYS A 25 1.55 -4.09 3.35
N LEU A 26 2.00 -2.94 2.85
CA LEU A 26 1.45 -1.63 3.23
C LEU A 26 -0.02 -1.51 2.83
N LEU A 27 -0.36 -1.86 1.59
CA LEU A 27 -1.75 -1.83 1.10
C LEU A 27 -2.67 -2.77 1.92
N ASP A 28 -2.20 -3.96 2.27
CA ASP A 28 -2.95 -4.86 3.16
C ASP A 28 -3.13 -4.29 4.57
N THR A 29 -2.12 -3.59 5.08
CA THR A 29 -2.20 -2.92 6.39
C THR A 29 -3.19 -1.77 6.35
N MET A 30 -3.13 -0.94 5.31
CA MET A 30 -4.09 0.14 5.08
C MET A 30 -5.53 -0.41 5.03
N LYS A 31 -5.74 -1.53 4.32
CA LYS A 31 -7.06 -2.18 4.24
C LYS A 31 -7.59 -2.53 5.62
N ARG A 32 -6.78 -3.18 6.46
CA ARG A 32 -7.16 -3.53 7.84
C ARG A 32 -7.48 -2.30 8.69
N CYS A 33 -6.64 -1.26 8.61
CA CYS A 33 -6.85 0.00 9.33
C CYS A 33 -8.17 0.67 8.93
N MET A 34 -8.49 0.69 7.63
CA MET A 34 -9.71 1.32 7.11
C MET A 34 -10.97 0.55 7.50
N ILE A 35 -10.92 -0.79 7.47
CA ILE A 35 -12.02 -1.64 7.97
C ILE A 35 -12.28 -1.36 9.46
N GLN A 36 -11.21 -1.34 10.27
CA GLN A 36 -11.34 -1.05 11.69
C GLN A 36 -11.87 0.36 11.94
N LYS A 37 -11.41 1.36 11.18
CA LYS A 37 -11.90 2.73 11.26
C LYS A 37 -13.39 2.81 10.92
N SER A 38 -13.84 2.21 9.82
CA SER A 38 -15.27 2.17 9.46
C SER A 38 -16.12 1.57 10.57
N LYS A 39 -15.66 0.43 11.13
CA LYS A 39 -16.35 -0.22 12.25
C LYS A 39 -16.48 0.72 13.45
N CYS A 40 -15.38 1.32 13.90
CA CYS A 40 -15.40 2.27 15.02
C CYS A 40 -16.28 3.49 14.74
N ASP A 41 -16.21 4.06 13.53
CA ASP A 41 -17.02 5.23 13.16
C ASP A 41 -18.52 4.90 13.17
N LYS A 42 -18.92 3.69 12.72
CA LYS A 42 -20.32 3.22 12.79
C LYS A 42 -20.80 2.99 14.22
N GLU A 43 -19.97 2.35 15.06
CA GLU A 43 -20.27 2.13 16.48
C GLU A 43 -20.39 3.47 17.24
N TYR A 44 -19.50 4.42 16.92
CA TYR A 44 -19.54 5.77 17.48
C TYR A 44 -20.80 6.54 17.06
N ALA A 45 -21.14 6.52 15.76
CA ALA A 45 -22.37 7.13 15.26
C ALA A 45 -23.62 6.53 15.93
N ALA A 46 -23.68 5.20 16.11
CA ALA A 46 -24.77 4.54 16.82
C ALA A 46 -24.87 4.99 18.29
N SER A 47 -23.72 5.17 18.95
CA SER A 47 -23.67 5.66 20.33
C SER A 47 -24.15 7.12 20.43
N LEU A 48 -23.78 7.98 19.47
CA LEU A 48 -24.30 9.34 19.40
C LEU A 48 -25.81 9.37 19.20
N VAL A 49 -26.35 8.51 18.32
CA VAL A 49 -27.81 8.39 18.15
C VAL A 49 -28.48 7.98 19.47
N ALA A 50 -27.92 7.03 20.22
CA ALA A 50 -28.47 6.66 21.53
C ALA A 50 -28.46 7.83 22.52
N VAL A 51 -27.38 8.62 22.56
CA VAL A 51 -27.29 9.84 23.39
C VAL A 51 -28.36 10.85 22.99
N THR A 52 -28.56 11.10 21.70
CA THR A 52 -29.60 12.04 21.23
C THR A 52 -31.00 11.59 21.63
N GLN A 53 -31.31 10.30 21.48
CA GLN A 53 -32.60 9.74 21.88
C GLN A 53 -32.84 9.83 23.39
N GLN A 54 -31.79 9.68 24.21
CA GLN A 54 -31.89 9.84 25.65
C GLN A 54 -32.03 11.31 26.05
N GLY A 55 -31.24 12.20 25.44
CA GLY A 55 -31.29 13.65 25.71
C GLY A 55 -32.63 14.29 25.33
N LEU A 56 -33.28 13.80 24.28
CA LEU A 56 -34.63 14.25 23.88
C LEU A 56 -35.73 13.83 24.87
N LYS A 57 -35.48 12.90 25.80
CA LYS A 57 -36.44 12.55 26.86
C LYS A 57 -36.45 13.58 28.00
N ILE A 58 -35.39 14.39 28.14
CA ILE A 58 -35.26 15.43 29.19
C ILE A 58 -36.27 16.57 28.98
N ASP A 59 -36.69 16.81 27.74
CA ASP A 59 -37.73 17.76 27.33
C ASP A 59 -39.12 17.50 27.97
N ARG A 60 -39.31 16.37 28.66
CA ARG A 60 -40.58 15.99 29.32
C ARG A 60 -40.71 16.46 30.77
N SER A 61 -39.75 17.23 31.29
CA SER A 61 -39.85 17.85 32.61
C SER A 61 -40.65 19.16 32.50
N ASP A 62 -41.81 19.22 33.17
CA ASP A 62 -42.76 20.35 33.09
C ASP A 62 -42.13 21.70 33.49
N ASP A 63 -41.11 21.71 34.35
CA ASP A 63 -40.51 22.93 34.91
C ASP A 63 -39.80 23.82 33.88
N LEU A 64 -39.39 23.27 32.73
CA LEU A 64 -38.62 23.98 31.70
C LEU A 64 -39.38 24.13 30.38
N GLN A 65 -40.64 23.73 30.33
CA GLN A 65 -41.42 23.71 29.09
C GLN A 65 -41.58 25.12 28.51
N GLY A 66 -41.29 25.27 27.21
CA GLY A 66 -41.33 26.57 26.52
C GLY A 66 -40.15 27.51 26.79
N SER A 67 -39.20 27.14 27.65
CA SER A 67 -38.02 27.97 27.92
C SER A 67 -37.04 28.02 26.73
N HIS A 68 -36.25 29.10 26.66
CA HIS A 68 -35.14 29.20 25.69
C HIS A 68 -34.09 28.10 25.87
N ILE A 69 -33.90 27.64 27.12
CA ILE A 69 -32.98 26.55 27.45
C ILE A 69 -33.43 25.26 26.78
N THR A 70 -34.72 24.93 26.89
CA THR A 70 -35.32 23.74 26.26
C THR A 70 -35.24 23.79 24.74
N ARG A 71 -35.47 24.97 24.14
CA ARG A 71 -35.29 25.15 22.69
C ARG A 71 -33.84 24.93 22.26
N ALA A 72 -32.88 25.55 22.96
CA ALA A 72 -31.45 25.40 22.66
C ALA A 72 -30.99 23.94 22.82
N TRP A 73 -31.46 23.25 23.86
CA TRP A 73 -31.18 21.83 24.08
C TRP A 73 -31.70 20.95 22.95
N ARG A 74 -32.94 21.18 22.49
CA ARG A 74 -33.51 20.47 21.34
C ARG A 74 -32.66 20.65 20.09
N THR A 75 -32.33 21.90 19.75
CA THR A 75 -31.47 22.19 18.58
C THR A 75 -30.12 21.51 18.71
N PHE A 76 -29.51 21.52 19.90
CA PHE A 76 -28.25 20.82 20.13
C PHE A 76 -28.35 19.30 19.91
N MET A 77 -29.45 18.67 20.36
CA MET A 77 -29.71 17.24 20.13
C MET A 77 -29.94 16.93 18.65
N GLU A 78 -30.66 17.79 17.92
CA GLU A 78 -30.88 17.67 16.47
C GLU A 78 -29.56 17.75 15.69
N GLU A 79 -28.68 18.71 16.03
CA GLU A 79 -27.35 18.85 15.42
C GLU A 79 -26.44 17.66 15.73
N LEU A 80 -26.52 17.12 16.94
CA LEU A 80 -25.79 15.92 17.32
C LEU A 80 -26.27 14.68 16.53
N GLU A 81 -27.58 14.54 16.31
CA GLU A 81 -28.15 13.48 15.48
C GLU A 81 -27.74 13.64 14.01
N HIS A 82 -27.73 14.88 13.49
CA HIS A 82 -27.25 15.20 12.16
C HIS A 82 -25.76 14.79 11.99
N THR A 83 -24.93 15.16 12.96
CA THR A 83 -23.51 14.79 12.99
C THR A 83 -23.32 13.27 13.00
N ALA A 84 -24.12 12.54 13.80
CA ALA A 84 -24.07 11.08 13.82
C ALA A 84 -24.41 10.46 12.45
N LYS A 85 -25.40 11.00 11.74
CA LYS A 85 -25.75 10.58 10.37
C LYS A 85 -24.61 10.83 9.39
N GLN A 86 -23.94 11.98 9.48
CA GLN A 86 -22.78 12.29 8.64
C GLN A 86 -21.61 11.34 8.90
N ILE A 87 -21.28 11.05 10.17
CA ILE A 87 -20.22 10.10 10.53
C ILE A 87 -20.52 8.71 9.96
N LYS A 88 -21.76 8.24 10.11
CA LYS A 88 -22.19 6.96 9.54
C LYS A 88 -22.05 6.93 8.02
N SER A 89 -22.50 7.98 7.33
CA SER A 89 -22.40 8.08 5.87
C SER A 89 -20.93 8.10 5.40
N ASN A 90 -20.06 8.81 6.11
CA ASN A 90 -18.63 8.83 5.82
C ASN A 90 -18.00 7.43 5.98
N ALA A 91 -18.40 6.67 6.99
CA ALA A 91 -17.95 5.29 7.18
C ALA A 91 -18.42 4.36 6.04
N GLU A 92 -19.65 4.53 5.56
CA GLU A 92 -20.19 3.79 4.40
C GLU A 92 -19.47 4.16 3.09
N GLN A 93 -19.12 5.43 2.90
CA GLN A 93 -18.30 5.88 1.75
C GLN A 93 -16.87 5.34 1.82
N LEU A 94 -16.29 5.27 3.02
CA LEU A 94 -14.97 4.69 3.24
C LEU A 94 -14.93 3.22 2.79
N GLU A 95 -15.99 2.46 3.08
CA GLU A 95 -16.11 1.07 2.63
C GLU A 95 -16.36 0.96 1.13
N SER A 96 -17.39 1.64 0.61
CA SER A 96 -17.82 1.48 -0.80
C SER A 96 -16.87 2.06 -1.83
N VAL A 97 -16.12 3.12 -1.49
CA VAL A 97 -15.24 3.79 -2.46
C VAL A 97 -13.79 3.47 -2.19
N CYS A 98 -13.34 3.63 -0.95
CA CYS A 98 -11.91 3.58 -0.67
C CYS A 98 -11.38 2.15 -0.55
N LEU A 99 -12.11 1.23 0.11
CA LEU A 99 -11.68 -0.18 0.17
C LEU A 99 -11.70 -0.83 -1.22
N ASP A 100 -12.68 -0.49 -2.05
CA ASP A 100 -12.76 -0.99 -3.43
C ASP A 100 -11.57 -0.50 -4.26
N LYS A 101 -11.26 0.80 -4.23
CA LYS A 101 -10.07 1.35 -4.92
C LYS A 101 -8.78 0.71 -4.41
N LEU A 102 -8.66 0.49 -3.11
CA LEU A 102 -7.50 -0.15 -2.51
C LEU A 102 -7.34 -1.61 -2.96
N ALA A 103 -8.45 -2.35 -3.05
CA ALA A 103 -8.46 -3.72 -3.57
C ALA A 103 -8.01 -3.79 -5.03
N HIS A 104 -8.49 -2.87 -5.88
CA HIS A 104 -8.05 -2.78 -7.27
C HIS A 104 -6.56 -2.45 -7.38
N LEU A 105 -6.09 -1.44 -6.63
CA LEU A 105 -4.67 -1.06 -6.61
C LEU A 105 -3.77 -2.22 -6.15
N TYR A 106 -4.21 -3.00 -5.16
CA TYR A 106 -3.49 -4.18 -4.70
C TYR A 106 -3.33 -5.21 -5.83
N GLN A 107 -4.41 -5.54 -6.54
CA GLN A 107 -4.37 -6.48 -7.66
C GLN A 107 -3.47 -5.98 -8.79
N ASP A 108 -3.55 -4.69 -9.10
CA ASP A 108 -2.70 -4.07 -10.12
C ASP A 108 -1.22 -4.14 -9.74
N LYS A 109 -0.86 -3.78 -8.51
CA LYS A 109 0.52 -3.88 -8.02
C LYS A 109 1.01 -5.32 -8.03
N ARG A 110 0.18 -6.28 -7.64
CA ARG A 110 0.51 -7.71 -7.67
C ARG A 110 0.75 -8.19 -9.11
N ARG A 111 -0.10 -7.78 -10.05
CA ARG A 111 0.05 -8.06 -11.49
C ARG A 111 1.34 -7.48 -12.06
N VAL A 112 1.62 -6.20 -11.79
CA VAL A 112 2.83 -5.51 -12.25
C VAL A 112 4.10 -6.17 -11.69
N ARG A 113 4.10 -6.54 -10.41
CA ARG A 113 5.22 -7.29 -9.79
C ARG A 113 5.48 -8.60 -10.51
N LYS A 114 4.43 -9.37 -10.80
CA LYS A 114 4.56 -10.64 -11.53
C LYS A 114 5.12 -10.43 -12.94
N GLN A 115 4.58 -9.47 -13.68
CA GLN A 115 5.06 -9.13 -15.04
C GLN A 115 6.53 -8.71 -15.03
N TYR A 116 6.95 -7.91 -14.05
CA TYR A 116 8.34 -7.52 -13.89
C TYR A 116 9.26 -8.74 -13.67
N GLN A 117 8.86 -9.69 -12.82
CA GLN A 117 9.63 -10.91 -12.58
C GLN A 117 9.73 -11.79 -13.84
N GLU A 118 8.63 -11.94 -14.57
CA GLU A 118 8.57 -12.72 -15.81
C GLU A 118 9.50 -12.13 -16.88
N GLU A 119 9.45 -10.81 -17.11
CA GLU A 119 10.31 -10.14 -18.09
C GLU A 119 11.79 -10.12 -17.66
N HIS A 120 12.08 -9.90 -16.38
CA HIS A 120 13.45 -9.99 -15.87
C HIS A 120 14.05 -11.39 -16.08
N THR A 121 13.29 -12.44 -15.75
CA THR A 121 13.72 -13.84 -15.94
C THR A 121 13.98 -14.13 -17.41
N LYS A 122 13.07 -13.72 -18.30
CA LYS A 122 13.20 -13.89 -19.75
C LYS A 122 14.44 -13.22 -20.32
N ILE A 123 14.75 -11.99 -19.88
CA ILE A 123 15.97 -11.28 -20.30
C ILE A 123 17.21 -12.00 -19.76
N ALA A 124 17.23 -12.38 -18.48
CA ALA A 124 18.34 -13.07 -17.85
C ALA A 124 18.64 -14.41 -18.56
N THR A 125 17.62 -15.21 -18.88
CA THR A 125 17.80 -16.48 -19.62
C THR A 125 18.41 -16.26 -21.01
N LYS A 126 17.92 -15.27 -21.76
CA LYS A 126 18.46 -14.93 -23.08
C LYS A 126 19.92 -14.47 -22.99
N PHE A 127 20.23 -13.63 -22.01
CA PHE A 127 21.59 -13.15 -21.79
C PHE A 127 22.54 -14.30 -21.44
N SER A 128 22.17 -15.16 -20.49
CA SER A 128 22.97 -16.33 -20.12
C SER A 128 23.22 -17.26 -21.32
N HIS A 129 22.20 -17.51 -22.14
CA HIS A 129 22.34 -18.33 -23.35
C HIS A 129 23.36 -17.73 -24.34
N VAL A 130 23.27 -16.42 -24.62
CA VAL A 130 24.22 -15.74 -25.49
C VAL A 130 25.64 -15.76 -24.91
N SER A 131 25.79 -15.53 -23.61
CA SER A 131 27.08 -15.59 -22.91
C SER A 131 27.75 -16.97 -23.02
N ILE A 132 26.98 -18.06 -22.88
CA ILE A 132 27.48 -19.43 -23.04
C ILE A 132 27.89 -19.71 -24.50
N LEU A 133 27.07 -19.30 -25.47
CA LEU A 133 27.39 -19.47 -26.89
C LEU A 133 28.65 -18.70 -27.32
N LEU A 134 28.86 -17.50 -26.77
CA LEU A 134 30.09 -16.73 -27.00
C LEU A 134 31.31 -17.41 -26.35
N CYS A 135 31.17 -17.92 -25.12
CA CYS A 135 32.25 -18.60 -24.40
C CYS A 135 32.72 -19.88 -25.14
N SER A 136 31.78 -20.67 -25.65
CA SER A 136 32.05 -21.90 -26.41
C SER A 136 32.69 -21.68 -27.80
N ARG A 137 32.63 -20.46 -28.36
CA ARG A 137 33.25 -20.12 -29.65
C ARG A 137 34.63 -19.48 -29.52
N LEU A 138 35.13 -19.24 -28.30
CA LEU A 138 36.45 -18.66 -28.05
C LEU A 138 37.54 -19.75 -27.95
N PRO A 139 38.74 -19.56 -28.55
CA PRO A 139 39.81 -20.56 -28.52
C PRO A 139 40.35 -20.80 -27.09
N PRO A 140 40.90 -22.00 -26.79
CA PRO A 140 41.21 -22.45 -25.42
C PRO A 140 42.17 -21.56 -24.62
N VAL A 141 43.02 -20.76 -25.28
CA VAL A 141 43.92 -19.79 -24.61
C VAL A 141 43.14 -18.58 -24.04
N ARG A 142 42.00 -18.24 -24.66
CA ARG A 142 41.04 -17.25 -24.15
C ARG A 142 40.03 -17.85 -23.17
N TYR A 143 40.06 -19.16 -22.90
CA TYR A 143 39.15 -19.81 -21.96
C TYR A 143 39.51 -19.47 -20.50
N ARG A 144 40.82 -19.37 -20.16
CA ARG A 144 41.24 -18.86 -18.84
C ARG A 144 40.86 -17.40 -18.65
N ILE A 145 41.10 -16.57 -19.67
CA ILE A 145 40.71 -15.14 -19.65
C ILE A 145 39.17 -15.02 -19.64
N GLY A 146 38.45 -15.91 -20.32
CA GLY A 146 36.99 -15.94 -20.41
C GLY A 146 36.30 -16.38 -19.13
N ILE A 147 36.83 -17.37 -18.41
CA ILE A 147 36.36 -17.74 -17.06
C ILE A 147 36.64 -16.60 -16.08
N GLN A 148 37.82 -15.98 -16.17
CA GLN A 148 38.18 -14.82 -15.35
C GLN A 148 37.37 -13.57 -15.73
N CYS A 149 36.92 -13.43 -16.99
CA CYS A 149 35.98 -12.40 -17.43
C CYS A 149 34.54 -12.71 -17.00
N LEU A 150 34.11 -13.97 -16.94
CA LEU A 150 32.79 -14.33 -16.40
C LEU A 150 32.74 -14.11 -14.88
N GLU A 151 33.79 -14.49 -14.16
CA GLU A 151 33.98 -14.11 -12.76
C GLU A 151 34.08 -12.59 -12.61
N CYS A 152 34.84 -11.87 -13.44
CA CYS A 152 34.87 -10.40 -13.41
C CYS A 152 33.53 -9.76 -13.81
N VAL A 153 32.71 -10.32 -14.69
CA VAL A 153 31.37 -9.76 -15.00
C VAL A 153 30.42 -10.02 -13.83
N PHE A 154 30.51 -11.18 -13.19
CA PHE A 154 29.78 -11.48 -11.95
C PHE A 154 30.28 -10.64 -10.76
N GLN A 155 31.57 -10.36 -10.70
CA GLN A 155 32.26 -9.68 -9.61
C GLN A 155 32.28 -8.16 -9.79
N ILE A 156 32.23 -7.60 -11.01
CA ILE A 156 31.93 -6.18 -11.27
C ILE A 156 30.48 -5.88 -10.85
N CYS A 157 29.56 -6.83 -11.03
CA CYS A 157 28.20 -6.72 -10.48
C CYS A 157 28.16 -6.82 -8.94
N ASP A 158 29.21 -7.31 -8.27
CA ASP A 158 29.30 -7.43 -6.81
C ASP A 158 30.21 -6.33 -6.18
N GLU A 159 31.25 -5.86 -6.88
CA GLU A 159 32.19 -4.81 -6.45
C GLU A 159 31.59 -3.40 -6.54
N ASP A 160 30.58 -3.17 -7.38
CA ASP A 160 29.77 -1.95 -7.34
C ASP A 160 28.99 -1.78 -6.00
N LYS A 161 29.00 -2.79 -5.12
CA LYS A 161 28.51 -2.67 -3.73
C LYS A 161 29.48 -1.95 -2.80
N ALA A 162 30.79 -1.88 -3.10
CA ALA A 162 31.78 -1.30 -2.20
C ALA A 162 31.94 0.23 -2.36
N SER A 163 31.52 0.78 -3.49
CA SER A 163 31.71 2.20 -3.84
C SER A 163 30.49 3.10 -3.56
N VAL A 164 29.33 2.53 -3.21
CA VAL A 164 28.06 3.30 -3.01
C VAL A 164 27.62 3.36 -1.53
N ILE A 165 28.45 2.89 -0.59
CA ILE A 165 28.26 3.09 0.87
C ILE A 165 29.38 4.00 1.45
N ARG A 166 29.65 5.12 0.78
CA ARG A 166 30.27 6.32 1.38
C ARG A 166 29.52 7.57 0.95
#